data_AF-Q4QG36-F1
#
_entry.id   AF-Q4QG36-F1
#
_cell.length_a   1.000
_cell.length_b   1.000
_cell.length_c   1.000
_cell.angle_alpha   90.00
_cell.angle_beta   90.00
_cell.angle_gamma   90.00
#
_symmetry.space_group_name_H-M   'P 1'
#
loop_
_entity.id
_entity.type
_entity.pdbx_description
1 polymer ?
#
loop_
_entity_poly.entity_id
_entity_poly.type
_entity_poly.pdbx_seq_one_letter_code
_entity_poly.pdbx_strand_id
1 'polypeptide(L)'
;MADYEPEDNLEQNSTLSSESIQEDISSLLRTKLAGEQWNPAKVDGWVEDIVNSILTELAELKKPYKYIVTCVFMQRTGAALSVGFISLWDNTKDGMVHVPFENDSFHCLVTVYFLKND
;
A
#
# COMPACT_ATOMS: atom_id res chain seq x y z
N MET A 1 -13.49 -4.71 41.00
CA MET A 1 -14.10 -3.75 40.07
C MET A 1 -13.21 -3.83 38.84
N ALA A 2 -13.67 -4.49 37.78
CA ALA A 2 -12.88 -4.57 36.55
C ALA A 2 -12.81 -3.15 35.97
N ASP A 3 -11.60 -2.67 35.68
CA ASP A 3 -11.40 -1.40 34.98
C ASP A 3 -12.18 -1.45 33.67
N TYR A 4 -13.16 -0.55 33.54
CA TYR A 4 -13.94 -0.36 32.33
C TYR A 4 -13.07 0.42 31.35
N GLU A 5 -12.48 -0.27 30.38
CA GLU A 5 -11.83 0.37 29.24
C GLU A 5 -12.93 0.92 28.31
N PRO A 6 -12.96 2.24 28.03
CA PRO A 6 -13.98 2.82 27.16
C PRO A 6 -13.86 2.24 25.74
N GLU A 7 -14.99 1.87 25.12
CA GLU A 7 -15.07 1.26 23.77
C GLU A 7 -14.33 2.06 22.68
N ASP A 8 -14.21 3.38 22.87
CA ASP A 8 -13.47 4.32 22.01
C ASP A 8 -11.96 3.96 21.86
N ASN A 9 -11.36 3.36 22.90
CA ASN A 9 -9.96 2.91 22.87
C ASN A 9 -9.76 1.63 22.04
N LEU A 10 -10.79 0.79 21.90
CA LEU A 10 -10.74 -0.39 21.04
C LEU A 10 -10.88 -0.02 19.56
N GLU A 11 -11.68 1.02 19.26
CA GLU A 11 -11.86 1.52 17.90
C GLU A 11 -10.61 2.24 17.38
N GLN A 12 -9.94 3.06 18.20
CA GLN A 12 -8.66 3.69 17.83
C GLN A 12 -7.53 2.67 17.60
N ASN A 13 -7.54 1.53 18.30
CA ASN A 13 -6.57 0.45 18.05
C ASN A 13 -6.95 -0.41 16.81
N SER A 14 -8.22 -0.38 16.40
CA SER A 14 -8.73 -1.11 15.24
C SER A 14 -8.40 -0.43 13.91
N THR A 15 -8.38 0.90 13.87
CA THR A 15 -8.14 1.65 12.64
C THR A 15 -6.70 1.46 12.15
N LEU A 16 -6.52 1.03 10.91
CA LEU A 16 -5.21 1.08 10.26
C LEU A 16 -4.87 2.55 10.01
N SER A 17 -3.76 3.02 10.58
CA SER A 17 -3.26 4.37 10.30
C SER A 17 -2.72 4.41 8.87
N SER A 18 -3.49 4.99 7.95
CA SER A 18 -3.10 5.13 6.54
C SER A 18 -1.72 5.78 6.36
N GLU A 19 -1.36 6.68 7.27
CA GLU A 19 -0.07 7.38 7.28
C GLU A 19 1.11 6.43 7.50
N SER A 20 1.02 5.53 8.48
CA SER A 20 2.08 4.56 8.76
C SER A 20 2.30 3.61 7.59
N ILE A 21 1.22 3.09 7.00
CA ILE A 21 1.30 2.25 5.79
C ILE A 21 1.98 3.00 4.65
N GLN A 22 1.63 4.28 4.46
CA GLN A 22 2.22 5.11 3.42
C GLN A 22 3.72 5.28 3.61
N GLU A 23 4.17 5.51 4.85
CA GLU A 23 5.58 5.66 5.18
C GLU A 23 6.36 4.35 4.98
N ASP A 24 5.81 3.22 5.46
CA ASP A 24 6.41 1.89 5.31
C ASP A 24 6.60 1.53 3.84
N ILE A 25 5.54 1.67 3.03
CA ILE A 25 5.60 1.39 1.59
C ILE A 25 6.54 2.36 0.88
N SER A 26 6.53 3.64 1.24
CA SER A 26 7.45 4.63 0.65
C SER A 26 8.91 4.27 0.93
N SER A 27 9.21 3.80 2.14
CA SER A 27 10.54 3.34 2.56
C SER A 27 10.96 2.08 1.81
N LEU A 28 10.05 1.10 1.69
CA LEU A 28 10.26 -0.13 0.93
C LEU A 28 10.58 0.16 -0.53
N LEU A 29 9.77 1.00 -1.19
CA LEU A 29 9.96 1.38 -2.59
C LEU A 29 11.30 2.08 -2.82
N ARG A 30 11.69 2.99 -1.92
CA ARG A 30 13.01 3.64 -1.97
C ARG A 30 14.14 2.64 -1.84
N THR A 31 14.03 1.71 -0.89
CA THR A 31 15.06 0.68 -0.66
C THR A 31 15.25 -0.22 -1.86
N LYS A 32 14.16 -0.62 -2.52
CA LYS A 32 14.18 -1.58 -3.64
C LYS A 32 14.50 -0.93 -4.99
N LEU A 33 14.00 0.28 -5.24
CA LEU A 33 13.97 0.87 -6.59
C LEU A 33 14.85 2.12 -6.79
N ALA A 34 15.37 2.75 -5.73
CA ALA A 34 16.12 4.01 -5.87
C ALA A 34 17.40 3.89 -6.72
N GLY A 35 18.02 2.71 -6.75
CA GLY A 35 19.24 2.46 -7.54
C GLY A 35 19.01 1.71 -8.86
N GLU A 36 17.77 1.34 -9.18
CA GLU A 36 17.47 0.54 -10.38
C GLU A 36 17.16 1.43 -11.58
N GLN A 37 17.55 0.97 -12.77
CA GLN A 37 17.21 1.60 -14.05
C GLN A 37 16.19 0.74 -14.80
N TRP A 38 15.41 1.38 -15.67
CA TRP A 38 14.37 0.66 -16.42
C TRP A 38 14.94 -0.53 -17.18
N ASN A 39 14.43 -1.72 -16.85
CA ASN A 39 14.72 -2.94 -17.57
C ASN A 39 13.43 -3.77 -17.68
N PRO A 40 12.85 -3.93 -18.88
CA PRO A 40 11.57 -4.63 -19.05
C PRO A 40 11.62 -6.09 -18.56
N ALA A 41 12.78 -6.75 -18.62
CA ALA A 41 12.93 -8.12 -18.14
C ALA A 41 12.91 -8.25 -16.61
N LYS A 42 13.14 -7.16 -15.87
CA LYS A 42 13.12 -7.14 -14.41
C LYS A 42 11.77 -6.69 -13.84
N VAL A 43 10.91 -6.06 -14.64
CA VAL A 43 9.66 -5.44 -14.17
C VAL A 43 8.77 -6.46 -13.46
N ASP A 44 8.56 -7.64 -14.07
CA ASP A 44 7.72 -8.67 -13.47
C ASP A 44 8.24 -9.12 -12.09
N GLY A 45 9.56 -9.28 -11.97
CA GLY A 45 10.20 -9.64 -10.70
C GLY A 45 10.11 -8.52 -9.65
N TRP A 46 10.23 -7.26 -10.04
CA TRP A 46 10.02 -6.13 -9.12
C TRP A 46 8.58 -6.04 -8.64
N VAL A 47 7.61 -6.24 -9.53
CA VAL A 47 6.18 -6.23 -9.18
C VAL A 47 5.91 -7.32 -8.15
N GLU A 48 6.36 -8.55 -8.40
CA GLU A 48 6.16 -9.67 -7.48
C GLU A 48 6.84 -9.42 -6.12
N ASP A 49 8.11 -8.99 -6.12
CA ASP A 49 8.87 -8.70 -4.90
C ASP A 49 8.22 -7.59 -4.05
N ILE A 50 7.77 -6.50 -4.68
CA ILE A 50 7.10 -5.38 -4.00
C ILE A 50 5.76 -5.81 -3.44
N VAL A 51 4.90 -6.42 -4.26
CA VAL A 51 3.55 -6.83 -3.84
C VAL A 51 3.63 -7.83 -2.68
N ASN A 52 4.52 -8.83 -2.77
CA ASN A 52 4.68 -9.82 -1.71
C ASN A 52 5.26 -9.23 -0.43
N SER A 53 6.24 -8.31 -0.53
CA SER A 53 6.81 -7.64 0.64
C SER A 53 5.74 -6.86 1.40
N ILE A 54 4.95 -6.04 0.68
CA ILE A 54 3.87 -5.23 1.28
C ILE A 54 2.80 -6.13 1.89
N LEU A 55 2.37 -7.19 1.20
CA LEU A 55 1.38 -8.12 1.73
C LEU A 55 1.88 -8.84 2.99
N THR A 56 3.18 -9.16 3.06
CA THR A 56 3.79 -9.79 4.23
C THR A 56 3.79 -8.84 5.42
N GLU A 57 4.25 -7.60 5.24
CA GLU A 57 4.25 -6.56 6.28
C GLU A 57 2.82 -6.29 6.80
N LEU A 58 1.84 -6.18 5.89
CA LEU A 58 0.43 -5.97 6.27
C LEU A 58 -0.18 -7.19 6.98
N ALA A 59 0.23 -8.40 6.62
CA ALA A 59 -0.21 -9.62 7.31
C ALA A 59 0.36 -9.73 8.73
N GLU A 60 1.58 -9.23 8.96
CA GLU A 60 2.22 -9.21 10.28
C GLU A 60 1.51 -8.31 11.29
N LEU A 61 0.76 -7.30 10.82
CA LEU A 61 -0.10 -6.47 11.68
C LEU A 61 -1.20 -7.28 12.39
N LYS A 62 -1.50 -8.50 11.92
CA LYS A 62 -2.50 -9.43 12.50
C LYS A 62 -3.88 -8.79 12.73
N LYS A 63 -4.21 -7.76 11.95
CA LYS A 63 -5.52 -7.10 11.98
C LYS A 63 -6.49 -7.83 11.05
N PRO A 64 -7.80 -7.89 11.37
CA PRO A 64 -8.81 -8.61 10.60
C PRO A 64 -9.24 -7.84 9.34
N TYR A 65 -8.30 -7.56 8.46
CA TYR A 65 -8.52 -6.89 7.19
C TYR A 65 -8.20 -7.80 6.01
N LYS A 66 -8.92 -7.60 4.91
CA LYS A 66 -8.56 -8.08 3.59
C LYS A 66 -7.76 -7.00 2.88
N TYR A 67 -6.53 -7.33 2.51
CA TYR A 67 -5.64 -6.42 1.79
C TYR A 67 -5.63 -6.72 0.30
N ILE A 68 -5.65 -5.67 -0.51
CA ILE A 68 -5.48 -5.73 -1.97
C ILE A 68 -4.39 -4.75 -2.34
N VAL A 69 -3.33 -5.23 -2.99
CA VAL A 69 -2.21 -4.39 -3.43
C VAL A 69 -2.19 -4.37 -4.95
N THR A 70 -2.14 -3.18 -5.53
CA THR A 70 -1.98 -2.95 -6.97
C THR A 70 -0.69 -2.17 -7.20
N CYS A 71 0.19 -2.69 -8.06
CA CYS A 71 1.42 -2.03 -8.43
C CYS A 71 1.44 -1.79 -9.94
N VAL A 72 1.74 -0.56 -10.35
CA VAL A 72 1.79 -0.13 -11.75
C VAL A 72 3.16 0.46 -12.03
N PHE A 73 3.89 -0.14 -12.97
CA PHE A 73 5.15 0.39 -13.48
C PHE A 73 4.94 1.04 -14.86
N MET A 74 5.56 2.21 -15.06
CA MET A 74 5.54 2.92 -16.32
C MET A 74 6.94 3.44 -16.66
N GLN A 75 7.47 3.08 -17.82
CA GLN A 75 8.71 3.68 -18.33
C GLN A 75 8.54 5.18 -18.56
N ARG A 76 9.56 5.97 -18.19
CA ARG A 76 9.56 7.42 -18.41
C ARG A 76 9.86 7.71 -19.88
N THR A 77 8.82 7.79 -20.70
CA THR A 77 8.89 8.09 -22.14
C THR A 77 8.24 9.43 -22.51
N GLY A 78 7.84 10.22 -21.51
CA GLY A 78 7.13 11.50 -21.70
C GLY A 78 5.61 11.37 -21.86
N ALA A 79 5.06 10.16 -21.71
CA ALA A 79 3.62 9.91 -21.65
C ALA A 79 3.04 10.20 -20.26
N ALA A 80 1.75 10.56 -20.20
CA ALA A 80 1.03 10.75 -18.94
C ALA A 80 0.42 9.43 -18.45
N LEU A 81 0.43 9.23 -17.11
CA LEU A 81 -0.25 8.14 -16.43
C LEU A 81 -1.49 8.67 -15.69
N SER A 82 -2.65 8.06 -15.92
CA SER A 82 -3.86 8.31 -15.12
C SER A 82 -4.36 6.97 -14.58
N VAL A 83 -4.44 6.87 -13.26
CA VAL A 83 -4.96 5.70 -12.55
C VAL A 83 -6.12 6.18 -11.69
N GLY A 84 -7.24 5.48 -11.78
CA GLY A 84 -8.43 5.72 -10.98
C GLY A 84 -9.06 4.41 -10.57
N PHE A 85 -9.84 4.45 -9.50
CA PHE A 85 -10.61 3.33 -9.00
C PHE A 85 -12.00 3.83 -8.60
N ILE A 86 -12.95 2.91 -8.49
CA ILE A 86 -14.29 3.16 -7.96
C ILE A 86 -14.54 2.06 -6.94
N SER A 87 -14.99 2.44 -5.74
CA SER A 87 -15.32 1.51 -4.68
C SER A 87 -16.69 1.83 -4.07
N LEU A 88 -17.30 0.79 -3.50
CA LEU A 88 -18.47 0.88 -2.63
C LEU A 88 -18.12 0.14 -1.35
N TRP A 89 -17.81 0.89 -0.29
CA TRP A 89 -17.28 0.35 0.98
C TRP A 89 -17.69 1.22 2.17
N ASP A 90 -17.37 0.80 3.39
CA ASP A 90 -17.63 1.59 4.61
C ASP A 90 -16.52 2.63 4.83
N ASN A 91 -16.84 3.91 4.66
CA ASN A 91 -15.87 5.02 4.78
C ASN A 91 -15.26 5.18 6.20
N THR A 92 -15.80 4.49 7.21
CA THR A 92 -15.25 4.53 8.58
C THR A 92 -14.26 3.41 8.86
N LYS A 93 -14.33 2.31 8.10
CA LYS A 93 -13.58 1.07 8.38
C LYS A 93 -12.65 0.68 7.24
N ASP A 94 -13.06 0.95 6.01
CA ASP A 94 -12.35 0.62 4.79
C ASP A 94 -11.60 1.84 4.29
N GLY A 95 -10.52 1.59 3.55
CA GLY A 95 -9.74 2.68 3.00
C GLY A 95 -8.71 2.23 2.00
N MET A 96 -7.94 3.22 1.56
CA MET A 96 -6.80 2.98 0.68
C MET A 96 -5.66 3.94 0.95
N VAL A 97 -4.49 3.55 0.48
CA VAL A 97 -3.29 4.35 0.45
C VAL A 97 -2.73 4.33 -0.97
N HIS A 98 -2.43 5.51 -1.50
CA HIS A 98 -1.74 5.68 -2.77
C HIS A 98 -0.32 6.17 -2.52
N VAL A 99 0.67 5.41 -2.99
CA VAL A 99 2.09 5.69 -2.81
C VAL A 99 2.77 5.80 -4.17
N PRO A 100 3.00 7.02 -4.66
CA PRO A 100 3.80 7.24 -5.87
C PRO A 100 5.29 7.14 -5.55
N PHE A 101 6.03 6.47 -6.42
CA PHE A 101 7.48 6.44 -6.47
C PHE A 101 7.94 6.81 -7.88
N GLU A 102 9.00 7.60 -7.96
CA GLU A 102 9.58 7.99 -9.23
C GLU A 102 11.10 7.94 -9.19
N ASN A 103 11.69 7.60 -10.32
CA ASN A 103 13.11 7.77 -10.58
C ASN A 103 13.33 8.34 -11.99
N ASP A 104 14.59 8.44 -12.39
CA ASP A 104 14.97 9.01 -13.69
C ASP A 104 14.47 8.18 -14.89
N SER A 105 14.24 6.88 -14.70
CA SER A 105 13.95 5.94 -15.79
C SER A 105 12.48 5.51 -15.88
N PHE A 106 11.74 5.56 -14.77
CA PHE A 106 10.37 5.04 -14.66
C PHE A 106 9.59 5.65 -13.49
N HIS A 107 8.27 5.47 -13.55
CA HIS A 107 7.34 5.72 -12.47
C HIS A 107 6.81 4.38 -11.94
N CYS A 108 6.63 4.29 -10.63
CA CYS A 108 5.97 3.19 -9.95
C CYS A 108 4.85 3.76 -9.09
N LEU A 109 3.64 3.26 -9.26
CA LEU A 109 2.50 3.61 -8.43
C LEU A 109 2.02 2.38 -7.71
N VAL A 110 2.08 2.41 -6.37
CA VAL A 110 1.49 1.38 -5.53
C VAL A 110 0.22 1.91 -4.91
N THR A 111 -0.84 1.11 -4.96
CA THR A 111 -2.10 1.38 -4.28
C THR A 111 -2.44 0.19 -3.42
N VAL A 112 -2.68 0.43 -2.13
CA VAL A 112 -3.12 -0.58 -1.18
C VAL A 112 -4.54 -0.25 -0.76
N TYR A 113 -5.43 -1.22 -0.87
CA TYR A 113 -6.78 -1.17 -0.33
C TYR A 113 -6.85 -2.11 0.86
N PHE A 114 -7.49 -1.65 1.94
CA PHE A 114 -7.75 -2.46 3.11
C PHE A 114 -9.25 -2.42 3.39
N LEU A 115 -9.86 -3.60 3.48
CA LEU A 115 -11.28 -3.75 3.76
C LEU A 115 -11.44 -4.55 5.05
N LYS A 116 -12.22 -4.03 6.00
CA LYS A 116 -12.49 -4.74 7.25
C LYS A 116 -13.31 -5.98 6.93
N ASN A 117 -12.88 -7.12 7.46
CA ASN A 117 -13.73 -8.31 7.42
C ASN A 117 -14.83 -8.13 8.47
N ASP A 118 -16.10 -8.15 8.05
CA ASP A 118 -17.26 -8.26 8.95
C ASP A 118 -17.30 -9.61 9.68
#